data_AF-A0A2E1H6W5-F1
#
_entry.id   AF-A0A2E1H6W5-F1
#
_cell.length_a   1.000
_cell.length_b   1.000
_cell.length_c   1.000
_cell.angle_alpha   90.00
_cell.angle_beta   90.00
_cell.angle_gamma   90.00
#
_symmetry.space_group_name_H-M   'P 1'
#
loop_
_entity.id
_entity.type
_entity.pdbx_description
1 polymer ?
#
loop_
_entity_poly.entity_id
_entity_poly.type
_entity_poly.pdbx_seq_one_letter_code
_entity_poly.pdbx_strand_id
1 'polypeptide(L)'
;MPSVFPPFLKSSIPKSEFAVYRALSNNLSDGWLVIYSPRWTKVTKEGRLFSGEADFLVFHPKHGMLLIEVKGGGVKYVPDTNEWFTTNAMGDSHPIKDPFQQASGNLRSVVKTLCE
;
A
#
# COMPACT_ATOMS: atom_id res chain seq x y z
N MET A 1 -18.09 12.20 -2.92
CA MET A 1 -17.42 10.97 -2.43
C MET A 1 -16.35 10.60 -3.43
N PRO A 2 -15.19 10.08 -3.00
CA PRO A 2 -14.12 9.72 -3.92
C PRO A 2 -14.59 8.61 -4.87
N SER A 3 -13.92 8.50 -6.02
CA SER A 3 -14.00 7.28 -6.83
C SER A 3 -13.17 6.19 -6.17
N VAL A 4 -13.72 4.99 -6.05
CA VAL A 4 -13.04 3.87 -5.37
C VAL A 4 -12.99 2.64 -6.27
N PHE A 5 -11.82 2.02 -6.37
CA PHE A 5 -11.59 0.81 -7.15
C PHE A 5 -10.85 -0.26 -6.32
N PRO A 6 -11.26 -1.53 -6.36
CA PRO A 6 -12.52 -2.00 -6.95
C PRO A 6 -13.73 -1.42 -6.20
N PRO A 7 -14.89 -1.28 -6.87
CA PRO A 7 -16.11 -0.75 -6.23
C PRO A 7 -16.66 -1.66 -5.14
N PHE A 8 -16.19 -2.92 -5.08
CA PHE A 8 -16.56 -3.90 -4.07
C PHE A 8 -15.31 -4.58 -3.53
N LEU A 9 -15.22 -4.70 -2.21
CA LEU A 9 -14.15 -5.44 -1.55
C LEU A 9 -14.54 -6.89 -1.30
N LYS A 10 -13.55 -7.78 -1.30
CA LYS A 10 -13.71 -9.16 -0.86
C LYS A 10 -13.98 -9.20 0.65
N SER A 11 -14.70 -10.22 1.12
CA SER A 11 -14.96 -10.41 2.56
C SER A 11 -13.71 -10.72 3.39
N SER A 12 -12.62 -11.14 2.74
CA SER A 12 -11.39 -11.61 3.37
C SER A 12 -10.31 -10.53 3.57
N ILE A 13 -10.64 -9.25 3.40
CA ILE A 13 -9.67 -8.15 3.58
C ILE A 13 -9.17 -8.07 5.03
N PRO A 14 -7.88 -7.78 5.26
CA PRO A 14 -7.37 -7.55 6.60
C PRO A 14 -8.09 -6.39 7.30
N LYS A 15 -8.37 -6.53 8.60
CA LYS A 15 -9.08 -5.50 9.39
C LYS A 15 -8.37 -4.14 9.37
N SER A 16 -7.04 -4.15 9.37
CA SER A 16 -6.21 -2.94 9.30
C SER A 16 -6.41 -2.19 7.98
N GLU A 17 -6.35 -2.90 6.86
CA GLU A 17 -6.60 -2.32 5.54
C GLU A 17 -8.04 -1.86 5.40
N PHE A 18 -9.02 -2.62 5.90
CA PHE A 18 -10.42 -2.18 5.87
C PHE A 18 -10.66 -0.89 6.64
N ALA A 19 -9.98 -0.69 7.78
CA ALA A 19 -10.08 0.55 8.54
C ALA A 19 -9.59 1.75 7.71
N VAL A 20 -8.47 1.60 7.01
CA VAL A 20 -7.92 2.62 6.11
C VAL A 20 -8.84 2.86 4.91
N TYR A 21 -9.33 1.79 4.27
CA TYR A 21 -10.29 1.89 3.17
C TYR A 21 -11.52 2.71 3.56
N ARG A 22 -12.12 2.44 4.72
CA ARG A 22 -13.29 3.18 5.21
C ARG A 22 -12.93 4.65 5.48
N ALA A 23 -11.77 4.91 6.07
CA ALA A 23 -11.33 6.27 6.32
C ALA A 23 -11.16 7.06 5.01
N LEU A 24 -10.54 6.46 3.99
CA LEU A 24 -10.37 7.09 2.68
C LEU A 24 -11.73 7.28 1.97
N SER A 25 -12.55 6.23 1.93
CA SER A 25 -13.84 6.24 1.21
C SER A 25 -14.84 7.22 1.82
N ASN A 26 -14.86 7.36 3.15
CA ASN A 26 -15.87 8.17 3.84
C ASN A 26 -15.47 9.64 4.00
N ASN A 27 -14.17 9.96 3.98
CA ASN A 27 -13.70 11.31 4.35
C ASN A 27 -13.10 12.11 3.19
N LEU A 28 -12.87 11.50 2.02
CA LEU A 28 -12.36 12.22 0.85
C LEU A 28 -13.50 12.85 0.01
N SER A 29 -13.17 13.92 -0.72
CA SER A 29 -14.06 14.56 -1.70
C SER A 29 -14.05 13.82 -3.05
N ASP A 30 -14.94 14.24 -3.95
CA ASP A 30 -15.18 13.65 -5.29
C ASP A 30 -14.04 13.78 -6.30
N GLY A 31 -13.03 14.61 -6.04
CA GLY A 31 -11.83 14.71 -6.88
C GLY A 31 -10.79 13.61 -6.65
N TRP A 32 -10.96 12.78 -5.62
CA TRP A 32 -10.00 11.73 -5.26
C TRP A 32 -10.34 10.39 -5.91
N LEU A 33 -9.32 9.68 -6.37
CA LEU A 33 -9.37 8.27 -6.78
C LEU A 33 -8.62 7.44 -5.74
N VAL A 34 -9.29 6.44 -5.17
CA VAL A 34 -8.71 5.47 -4.23
C VAL A 34 -8.69 4.11 -4.90
N ILE A 35 -7.50 3.54 -5.10
CA ILE A 35 -7.31 2.21 -5.68
C ILE A 35 -6.77 1.31 -4.57
N TYR A 36 -7.51 0.27 -4.22
CA TYR A 36 -7.15 -0.75 -3.24
C TYR A 36 -6.50 -1.97 -3.93
N SER A 37 -5.42 -2.48 -3.35
CA SER A 37 -4.60 -3.59 -3.88
C SER A 37 -4.24 -3.43 -5.38
N PRO A 38 -3.78 -2.25 -5.85
CA PRO A 38 -3.28 -2.11 -7.22
C PRO A 38 -2.07 -3.02 -7.44
N ARG A 39 -2.07 -3.70 -8.58
CA ARG A 39 -0.93 -4.47 -9.07
C ARG A 39 -0.43 -3.84 -10.36
N TRP A 40 0.87 -3.76 -10.52
CA TRP A 40 1.49 -3.30 -11.75
C TRP A 40 2.62 -4.24 -12.16
N THR A 41 2.80 -4.36 -13.47
CA THR A 41 3.83 -5.20 -14.08
C THR A 41 4.60 -4.39 -15.10
N LYS A 42 5.92 -4.51 -15.07
CA LYS A 42 6.84 -3.87 -16.01
C LYS A 42 7.75 -4.93 -16.62
N VAL A 43 7.94 -4.88 -17.92
CA VAL A 43 8.98 -5.66 -18.61
C VAL A 43 10.19 -4.73 -18.81
N THR A 44 11.33 -5.15 -18.30
CA THR A 44 12.61 -4.43 -18.48
C THR A 44 13.09 -4.55 -19.92
N LYS A 45 14.06 -3.72 -20.32
CA LYS A 45 14.66 -3.80 -21.67
C LYS A 45 15.32 -5.14 -21.93
N GLU A 46 15.80 -5.80 -20.87
CA GLU A 46 16.43 -7.12 -20.88
C GLU A 46 15.40 -8.27 -20.84
N GLY A 47 14.10 -7.97 -20.98
CA GLY A 47 13.02 -8.96 -21.01
C GLY A 47 12.61 -9.53 -19.65
N ARG A 48 13.17 -9.03 -18.54
CA ARG A 48 12.77 -9.47 -17.18
C ARG A 48 11.45 -8.84 -16.77
N LEU A 49 10.58 -9.64 -16.17
CA LEU A 49 9.30 -9.21 -15.62
C LEU A 49 9.47 -8.76 -14.17
N PHE A 50 9.04 -7.54 -13.88
CA PHE A 50 8.92 -6.99 -12.53
C PHE A 50 7.45 -6.83 -12.21
N SER A 51 7.03 -7.20 -11.01
CA SER A 51 5.69 -6.91 -10.51
C SER A 51 5.77 -6.21 -9.16
N GLY A 52 4.86 -5.28 -8.93
CA GLY A 52 4.68 -4.59 -7.68
C GLY A 52 3.22 -4.60 -7.26
N GLU A 53 3.02 -4.45 -5.97
CA GLU A 53 1.71 -4.27 -5.34
C GLU A 53 1.88 -3.27 -4.19
N ALA A 54 0.81 -2.52 -3.92
CA ALA A 54 0.66 -1.74 -2.71
C ALA A 54 -0.76 -1.93 -2.16
N ASP A 55 -0.98 -1.59 -0.89
CA ASP A 55 -2.31 -1.70 -0.29
C ASP A 55 -3.26 -0.63 -0.83
N PHE A 56 -2.79 0.62 -0.93
CA PHE A 56 -3.55 1.71 -1.55
C PHE A 56 -2.72 2.62 -2.43
N LEU A 57 -3.33 3.05 -3.53
CA LEU A 57 -2.89 4.20 -4.31
C LEU A 57 -4.02 5.24 -4.32
N VAL A 58 -3.72 6.44 -3.83
CA VAL A 58 -4.68 7.53 -3.70
C VAL A 58 -4.21 8.68 -4.60
N PHE A 59 -5.04 9.13 -5.52
CA PHE A 59 -4.68 10.11 -6.53
C PHE A 59 -5.67 11.27 -6.56
N HIS A 60 -5.15 12.47 -6.79
CA HIS A 60 -5.94 13.66 -7.10
C HIS A 60 -5.21 14.51 -8.15
N PRO A 61 -5.88 14.94 -9.23
CA PRO A 61 -5.21 15.63 -10.35
C PRO A 61 -4.48 16.92 -9.95
N LYS A 62 -4.94 17.61 -8.89
CA LYS A 62 -4.31 18.83 -8.38
C LYS A 62 -3.34 18.61 -7.21
N HIS A 63 -3.38 17.45 -6.54
CA HIS A 63 -2.58 17.20 -5.33
C HIS A 63 -1.56 16.08 -5.50
N GLY A 64 -1.58 15.37 -6.63
CA GLY A 64 -0.66 14.30 -6.94
C GLY A 64 -1.14 12.95 -6.42
N MET A 65 -0.18 12.12 -6.00
CA MET A 65 -0.40 10.71 -5.68
C MET A 65 0.21 10.37 -4.33
N LEU A 66 -0.49 9.55 -3.56
CA LEU A 66 -0.06 8.98 -2.29
C LEU A 66 -0.16 7.47 -2.37
N LEU A 67 0.93 6.79 -2.04
CA LEU A 67 0.96 5.33 -1.87
C LEU A 67 0.95 5.02 -0.38
N ILE A 68 0.08 4.11 0.04
CA ILE A 68 -0.08 3.72 1.45
C ILE A 68 0.13 2.21 1.56
N GLU A 69 1.06 1.84 2.44
CA GLU A 69 1.29 0.47 2.91
C GLU A 69 0.79 0.38 4.36
N VAL A 70 -0.12 -0.54 4.62
CA VAL A 70 -0.76 -0.74 5.91
C VAL A 70 -0.07 -1.89 6.64
N LYS A 71 0.41 -1.62 7.85
CA LYS A 71 0.91 -2.66 8.75
C LYS A 71 -0.14 -2.94 9.82
N GLY A 72 -0.75 -4.12 9.74
CA GLY A 72 -1.61 -4.63 10.81
C GLY A 72 -0.80 -5.14 12.00
N GLY A 73 -1.46 -5.25 13.15
CA GLY A 73 -0.82 -5.72 14.39
C GLY A 73 -0.01 -4.64 15.10
N GLY A 74 0.73 -5.05 16.13
CA GLY A 74 1.70 -4.17 16.80
C GLY A 74 2.99 -4.10 15.98
N VAL A 75 3.42 -2.90 15.60
CA VAL A 75 4.68 -2.71 14.87
C VAL A 75 5.79 -2.34 15.85
N LYS A 76 6.91 -3.03 15.78
CA LYS A 76 8.10 -2.77 16.59
C LYS A 76 9.32 -2.60 15.71
N TYR A 77 10.10 -1.56 16.00
CA TYR A 77 11.44 -1.37 15.47
C TYR A 77 12.48 -1.75 16.54
N VAL A 78 13.52 -2.47 16.15
CA VAL A 78 14.64 -2.86 17.00
C VAL A 78 15.90 -2.16 16.48
N PRO A 79 16.35 -1.06 17.12
CA PRO A 79 17.46 -0.25 16.62
C PRO A 79 18.79 -1.00 16.52
N ASP A 80 19.11 -1.86 17.50
CA ASP A 80 20.40 -2.54 17.60
C ASP A 80 20.69 -3.46 16.41
N THR A 81 19.65 -4.08 15.86
CA THR A 81 19.75 -4.97 14.69
C THR A 81 19.19 -4.34 13.41
N ASN A 82 18.63 -3.13 13.51
CA ASN A 82 17.90 -2.45 12.44
C ASN A 82 16.77 -3.31 11.83
N GLU A 83 16.03 -4.02 12.67
CA GLU A 83 14.98 -4.95 12.26
C GLU A 83 13.58 -4.44 12.63
N TRP A 84 12.60 -4.84 11.82
CA TRP A 84 11.20 -4.53 12.03
C TRP A 84 10.42 -5.81 12.30
N PHE A 85 9.44 -5.73 13.20
CA PHE A 85 8.57 -6.84 13.56
C PHE A 85 7.10 -6.41 13.54
N THR A 86 6.22 -7.36 13.25
CA THR A 86 4.79 -7.26 13.53
C THR A 86 4.38 -8.32 14.54
N THR A 87 3.49 -7.96 15.47
CA THR A 87 2.87 -8.88 16.42
C THR A 87 1.39 -9.03 16.12
N ASN A 88 0.95 -10.27 15.93
CA ASN A 88 -0.45 -10.60 15.63
C ASN A 88 -1.33 -10.55 16.90
N ALA A 89 -2.64 -10.79 16.75
CA ALA A 89 -3.58 -10.77 17.87
C ALA A 89 -3.42 -11.93 18.87
N MET A 90 -2.71 -12.99 18.49
CA MET A 90 -2.37 -14.14 19.35
C MET A 90 -1.05 -13.92 20.13
N GLY A 91 -0.34 -12.82 19.84
CA GLY A 91 0.94 -12.50 20.47
C GLY A 91 2.16 -13.00 19.70
N ASP A 92 1.99 -13.67 18.55
CA ASP A 92 3.13 -14.13 17.76
C ASP A 92 3.78 -12.96 17.04
N SER A 93 5.11 -12.88 17.17
CA SER A 93 5.93 -11.83 16.56
C SER A 93 6.72 -12.39 15.39
N HIS A 94 6.67 -11.71 14.25
CA HIS A 94 7.37 -12.09 13.03
C HIS A 94 8.16 -10.92 12.45
N PRO A 95 9.38 -11.15 11.92
CA PRO A 95 10.13 -10.11 11.25
C PRO A 95 9.40 -9.68 9.98
N ILE A 96 9.46 -8.39 9.68
CA ILE A 96 8.91 -7.78 8.47
C ILE A 96 9.98 -6.93 7.79
N LYS A 97 9.77 -6.64 6.51
CA LYS A 97 10.58 -5.64 5.81
C LYS A 97 10.38 -4.26 6.45
N ASP A 98 11.41 -3.43 6.37
CA ASP A 98 11.33 -2.01 6.72
C ASP A 98 10.11 -1.37 5.99
N PRO A 99 9.07 -0.94 6.73
CA PRO A 99 7.86 -0.41 6.14
C PRO A 99 8.10 0.85 5.29
N PHE A 100 9.05 1.70 5.69
CA PHE A 100 9.38 2.94 4.99
C PHE A 100 10.11 2.66 3.69
N GLN A 101 11.06 1.72 3.72
CA GLN A 101 11.74 1.29 2.50
C GLN A 101 10.79 0.61 1.52
N GLN A 102 9.87 -0.22 2.03
CA GLN A 102 8.84 -0.85 1.20
C GLN A 102 7.96 0.20 0.51
N ALA A 103 7.39 1.14 1.27
CA ALA A 103 6.54 2.19 0.71
C ALA A 103 7.28 3.07 -0.31
N SER A 104 8.51 3.49 0.02
CA SER A 104 9.33 4.32 -0.88
C SER A 104 9.73 3.57 -2.16
N GLY A 105 10.06 2.28 -2.04
CA GLY A 105 10.39 1.43 -3.18
C GLY A 105 9.21 1.22 -4.11
N ASN A 106 8.03 0.92 -3.54
CA ASN A 106 6.79 0.74 -4.29
C ASN A 106 6.36 2.04 -4.98
N LEU A 107 6.47 3.20 -4.32
CA LEU A 107 6.18 4.49 -4.92
C LEU A 107 7.07 4.78 -6.13
N ARG A 108 8.38 4.58 -6.00
CA ARG A 108 9.31 4.75 -7.13
C ARG A 108 8.98 3.81 -8.28
N SER A 109 8.65 2.55 -7.96
CA SER A 109 8.32 1.54 -8.97
C SER A 109 7.04 1.90 -9.76
N VAL A 110 5.98 2.31 -9.07
CA VAL A 110 4.71 2.66 -9.74
C VAL A 110 4.85 3.94 -10.56
N VAL A 111 5.55 4.96 -10.06
CA VAL A 111 5.84 6.18 -10.84
C VAL A 111 6.61 5.84 -12.11
N LYS A 112 7.64 5.00 -12.01
CA LYS A 112 8.41 4.52 -13.17
C LYS A 112 7.58 3.70 -14.16
N THR A 113 6.46 3.12 -13.72
CA THR A 113 5.58 2.32 -14.57
C THR A 113 4.52 3.18 -15.25
N LEU A 114 4.09 4.27 -14.61
CA LEU A 114 3.09 5.20 -15.15
C LEU A 114 3.68 6.30 -16.04
N CYS A 115 4.95 6.67 -15.82
CA CYS A 115 5.57 7.81 -16.49
C CYS A 115 6.64 7.45 -17.54
N GLU A 116 6.99 6.16 -17.68
CA GLU A 116 7.89 5.64 -18.72
C GLU A 116 7.17 4.62 -19.59
#